data_AF-A0AAV9XYX6-F1
#
_entry.id   AF-A0AAV9XYX6-F1
#
_cell.length_a   1.000
_cell.length_b   1.000
_cell.length_c   1.000
_cell.angle_alpha   90.00
_cell.angle_beta   90.00
_cell.angle_gamma   90.00
#
_symmetry.space_group_name_H-M   'P 1'
#
loop_
_entity.id
_entity.type
_entity.pdbx_description
1 polymer ?
#
loop_
_entity_poly.entity_id
_entity_poly.type
_entity_poly.pdbx_seq_one_letter_code
_entity_poly.pdbx_strand_id
1 'polypeptide(L)'
;MPLGSISNLIKKNIELRSGELSNELKIENVHESTLKILSGVDKVEISDASSCTILVGPVTTSIFINKCKNCIICVTCRQIRLHNSEGVQVWLSCCTPPLMENCKHITFDLREKTNSNYYREYESHLKKKNVDNCEFLSLERFTVSDFSWLRLQSSPNWSLGKIELSTIL
;
A
#
# COMPACT_ATOMS: atom_id res chain seq x y z
N MET A 1 15.22 -17.47 11.28
CA MET A 1 14.02 -16.71 11.70
C MET A 1 13.49 -15.96 10.50
N PRO A 2 12.16 -15.88 10.31
CA PRO A 2 11.59 -15.09 9.22
C PRO A 2 11.88 -13.59 9.39
N LEU A 3 12.08 -12.87 8.30
CA LEU A 3 12.42 -11.45 8.26
C LEU A 3 11.19 -10.62 8.65
N GLY A 4 11.28 -9.90 9.78
CA GLY A 4 10.21 -9.01 10.27
C GLY A 4 10.44 -7.53 9.95
N SER A 5 11.64 -7.15 9.50
CA SER A 5 11.96 -5.77 9.17
C SER A 5 12.92 -5.65 7.98
N ILE A 6 12.72 -4.59 7.21
CA ILE A 6 13.58 -4.17 6.10
C ILE A 6 13.90 -2.71 6.35
N SER A 7 15.18 -2.36 6.50
CA SER A 7 15.53 -0.97 6.83
C SER A 7 16.89 -0.53 6.31
N ASN A 8 17.08 0.79 6.31
CA ASN A 8 18.34 1.46 5.95
C ASN A 8 18.81 1.14 4.53
N LEU A 9 17.89 1.22 3.58
CA LEU A 9 18.16 0.93 2.18
C LEU A 9 18.22 2.21 1.37
N ILE A 10 19.22 2.30 0.49
CA ILE A 10 19.37 3.40 -0.47
C ILE A 10 19.75 2.78 -1.81
N LYS A 11 19.00 3.12 -2.88
CA LYS A 11 19.27 2.66 -4.25
C LYS A 11 19.35 1.14 -4.37
N LYS A 12 18.40 0.44 -3.74
CA LYS A 12 18.32 -1.03 -3.78
C LYS A 12 17.07 -1.50 -4.50
N ASN A 13 17.22 -2.65 -5.15
CA ASN A 13 16.09 -3.42 -5.69
C ASN A 13 16.07 -4.75 -4.93
N ILE A 14 14.99 -4.98 -4.19
CA ILE A 14 14.82 -6.19 -3.36
C ILE A 14 13.53 -6.87 -3.78
N GLU A 15 13.61 -8.18 -3.96
CA GLU A 15 12.45 -9.06 -4.11
C GLU A 15 12.48 -10.09 -3.01
N LEU A 16 11.38 -10.24 -2.27
CA LEU A 16 11.22 -11.21 -1.20
C LEU A 16 9.99 -12.06 -1.47
N ARG A 17 10.09 -13.37 -1.20
CA ARG A 17 9.06 -14.35 -1.50
C ARG A 17 8.62 -15.13 -0.26
N SER A 18 7.53 -15.88 -0.41
CA SER A 18 6.96 -16.72 0.64
C SER A 18 8.01 -17.64 1.28
N GLY A 19 8.10 -17.61 2.62
CA GLY A 19 9.06 -18.40 3.41
C GLY A 19 10.17 -17.56 4.05
N GLU A 20 10.43 -16.36 3.53
CA GLU A 20 11.47 -15.46 4.03
C GLU A 20 10.94 -14.44 5.04
N LEU A 21 9.61 -14.31 5.16
CA LEU A 21 8.95 -13.16 5.79
C LEU A 21 8.13 -13.54 7.02
N SER A 22 8.13 -12.64 8.00
CA SER A 22 7.21 -12.68 9.13
C SER A 22 5.79 -12.31 8.68
N ASN A 23 4.79 -12.66 9.50
CA ASN A 23 3.42 -12.20 9.28
C ASN A 23 3.27 -10.68 9.48
N GLU A 24 4.12 -10.07 10.31
CA GLU A 24 4.19 -8.63 10.46
C GLU A 24 5.49 -8.11 9.86
N LEU A 25 5.39 -7.12 8.98
CA LEU A 25 6.53 -6.56 8.27
C LEU A 25 6.64 -5.06 8.52
N LYS A 26 7.83 -4.61 8.91
CA LYS A 26 8.19 -3.19 8.99
C LYS A 26 9.17 -2.82 7.88
N ILE A 27 8.88 -1.77 7.13
CA ILE A 27 9.74 -1.19 6.10
C ILE A 27 10.07 0.23 6.56
N GLU A 28 11.33 0.49 6.91
CA GLU A 28 11.71 1.75 7.57
C GLU A 28 12.99 2.36 7.00
N ASN A 29 13.03 3.68 6.82
CA ASN A 29 14.22 4.39 6.37
C ASN A 29 14.75 3.84 5.03
N VAL A 30 13.88 3.88 4.00
CA VAL A 30 14.16 3.34 2.68
C VAL A 30 14.01 4.41 1.60
N HIS A 31 15.07 4.64 0.84
CA HIS A 31 15.16 5.74 -0.12
C HIS A 31 15.59 5.28 -1.51
N GLU A 32 15.00 5.87 -2.55
CA GLU A 32 15.36 5.63 -3.95
C GLU A 32 15.39 4.12 -4.32
N SER A 33 14.48 3.33 -3.76
CA SER A 33 14.54 1.87 -3.80
C SER A 33 13.25 1.23 -4.31
N THR A 34 13.37 0.05 -4.89
CA THR A 34 12.25 -0.80 -5.29
C THR A 34 12.17 -2.03 -4.40
N LEU A 35 11.03 -2.24 -3.76
CA LEU A 35 10.78 -3.37 -2.87
C LEU A 35 9.59 -4.16 -3.39
N LYS A 36 9.81 -5.42 -3.76
CA LYS A 36 8.79 -6.35 -4.24
C LYS A 36 8.58 -7.44 -3.19
N ILE A 37 7.58 -7.25 -2.33
CA ILE A 37 7.20 -8.20 -1.27
C ILE A 37 6.11 -9.13 -1.83
N LEU A 38 6.53 -10.20 -2.49
CA LEU A 38 5.66 -11.10 -3.27
C LEU A 38 5.11 -12.24 -2.40
N SER A 39 4.57 -11.88 -1.23
CA SER A 39 3.99 -12.81 -0.25
C SER A 39 2.80 -12.16 0.44
N GLY A 40 1.84 -12.98 0.87
CA GLY A 40 0.79 -12.53 1.79
C GLY A 40 1.35 -12.32 3.20
N VAL A 41 1.00 -11.22 3.84
CA VAL A 41 1.39 -10.84 5.22
C VAL A 41 0.14 -10.40 5.99
N ASP A 42 0.21 -10.37 7.31
CA ASP A 42 -0.94 -9.98 8.14
C ASP A 42 -1.01 -8.47 8.37
N LYS A 43 0.13 -7.82 8.57
CA LYS A 43 0.22 -6.38 8.83
C LYS A 43 1.50 -5.80 8.24
N VAL A 44 1.41 -4.59 7.70
CA VAL A 44 2.56 -3.85 7.17
C VAL A 44 2.62 -2.45 7.76
N GLU A 45 3.81 -2.03 8.15
CA GLU A 45 4.13 -0.65 8.49
C GLU A 45 5.24 -0.16 7.57
N ILE A 46 5.01 0.96 6.91
CA ILE A 46 6.00 1.64 6.07
C ILE A 46 6.26 3.01 6.69
N SER A 47 7.48 3.27 7.14
CA SER A 47 7.89 4.53 7.76
C SER A 47 9.12 5.14 7.07
N ASP A 48 9.13 6.47 6.99
CA ASP A 48 10.32 7.23 6.58
C ASP A 48 10.88 6.77 5.21
N ALA A 49 10.00 6.57 4.23
CA ALA A 49 10.36 6.14 2.88
C ALA A 49 10.29 7.30 1.88
N SER A 50 11.24 7.40 0.94
CA SER A 50 11.17 8.44 -0.10
C SER A 50 11.64 8.02 -1.49
N SER A 51 10.93 8.46 -2.53
CA SER A 51 11.27 8.13 -3.92
C SER A 51 11.35 6.62 -4.15
N CYS A 52 10.44 5.87 -3.53
CA CYS A 52 10.43 4.41 -3.54
C CYS A 52 9.22 3.85 -4.29
N THR A 53 9.41 2.67 -4.88
CA THR A 53 8.32 1.84 -5.41
C THR A 53 8.21 0.59 -4.55
N ILE A 54 7.11 0.45 -3.80
CA ILE A 54 6.92 -0.62 -2.83
C ILE A 54 5.68 -1.42 -3.22
N LEU A 55 5.87 -2.67 -3.62
CA LEU A 55 4.80 -3.61 -3.92
C LEU A 55 4.68 -4.58 -2.75
N VAL A 56 3.46 -4.76 -2.26
CA VAL A 56 3.15 -5.72 -1.21
C VAL A 56 2.05 -6.64 -1.70
N GLY A 57 2.25 -7.94 -1.47
CA GLY A 57 1.19 -8.92 -1.59
C GLY A 57 0.01 -8.64 -0.65
N PRO A 58 -1.01 -9.52 -0.65
CA PRO A 58 -2.21 -9.30 0.14
C PRO A 58 -1.90 -9.14 1.63
N VAL A 59 -2.41 -8.06 2.23
CA VAL A 59 -2.28 -7.74 3.64
C VAL A 59 -3.58 -8.09 4.35
N THR A 60 -3.54 -9.06 5.26
CA THR A 60 -4.73 -9.61 5.92
C THR A 60 -5.52 -8.55 6.68
N THR A 61 -4.83 -7.64 7.39
CA THR A 61 -5.48 -6.67 8.29
C THR A 61 -5.30 -5.25 7.80
N SER A 62 -4.14 -4.66 8.05
CA SER A 62 -3.91 -3.23 7.90
C SER A 62 -2.53 -2.94 7.36
N ILE A 63 -2.46 -1.87 6.56
CA ILE A 63 -1.22 -1.20 6.21
C ILE A 63 -1.21 0.20 6.80
N PHE A 64 -0.12 0.56 7.47
CA PHE A 64 0.14 1.91 7.98
C PHE A 64 1.30 2.54 7.21
N ILE A 65 1.04 3.68 6.59
CA ILE A 65 2.01 4.44 5.79
C ILE A 65 2.27 5.75 6.52
N ASN A 66 3.50 5.96 6.98
CA ASN A 66 3.86 7.10 7.81
C ASN A 66 5.11 7.80 7.26
N LYS A 67 5.10 9.14 7.21
CA LYS A 67 6.27 9.93 6.78
C LYS A 67 6.84 9.50 5.41
N CYS A 68 5.98 9.11 4.48
CA CYS A 68 6.40 8.70 3.15
C CYS A 68 6.30 9.86 2.16
N LYS A 69 7.30 10.00 1.28
CA LYS A 69 7.38 11.11 0.32
C LYS A 69 7.68 10.65 -1.11
N ASN A 70 6.85 11.06 -2.07
CA ASN A 70 7.06 10.75 -3.49
C ASN A 70 7.20 9.24 -3.76
N CYS A 71 6.36 8.43 -3.13
CA CYS A 71 6.41 6.96 -3.25
C CYS A 71 5.23 6.43 -4.08
N ILE A 72 5.46 5.30 -4.75
CA ILE A 72 4.40 4.47 -5.33
C ILE A 72 4.25 3.24 -4.43
N ILE A 73 3.04 3.00 -3.92
CA ILE A 73 2.75 1.88 -3.03
C ILE A 73 1.63 1.04 -3.66
N CYS A 74 1.91 -0.22 -3.94
CA CYS A 74 0.94 -1.17 -4.50
C CYS A 74 0.54 -2.16 -3.42
N VAL A 75 -0.76 -2.20 -3.08
CA VAL A 75 -1.23 -3.04 -1.98
C VAL A 75 -2.70 -3.42 -2.13
N THR A 76 -3.01 -4.61 -1.64
CA THR A 76 -4.36 -5.06 -1.36
C THR A 76 -4.48 -5.35 0.13
N CYS A 77 -5.44 -4.72 0.80
CA CYS A 77 -5.57 -4.79 2.26
C CYS A 77 -7.01 -4.67 2.72
N ARG A 78 -7.34 -4.98 3.99
CA ARG A 78 -8.66 -4.61 4.51
C ARG A 78 -8.72 -3.12 4.86
N GLN A 79 -7.71 -2.64 5.58
CA GLN A 79 -7.62 -1.26 6.07
C GLN A 79 -6.31 -0.61 5.64
N ILE A 80 -6.35 0.67 5.31
CA ILE A 80 -5.18 1.49 5.00
C ILE A 80 -5.26 2.79 5.78
N ARG A 81 -4.16 3.15 6.45
CA ARG A 81 -3.99 4.44 7.11
C ARG A 81 -2.74 5.13 6.60
N LEU A 82 -2.87 6.40 6.23
CA LEU A 82 -1.77 7.28 5.87
C LEU A 82 -1.59 8.37 6.93
N HIS A 83 -0.35 8.73 7.23
CA HIS A 83 -0.04 9.77 8.18
C HIS A 83 1.23 10.53 7.77
N ASN A 84 1.24 11.86 7.92
CA ASN A 84 2.41 12.71 7.66
C ASN A 84 3.08 12.46 6.29
N SER A 85 2.31 12.13 5.26
CA SER A 85 2.85 11.67 3.96
C SER A 85 2.48 12.61 2.83
N GLU A 86 3.38 12.76 1.85
CA GLU A 86 3.23 13.73 0.76
C GLU A 86 3.59 13.12 -0.60
N GLY A 87 2.76 13.36 -1.62
CA GLY A 87 3.06 12.91 -2.98
C GLY A 87 3.06 11.38 -3.13
N VAL A 88 2.26 10.68 -2.33
CA VAL A 88 2.17 9.22 -2.37
C VAL A 88 1.07 8.79 -3.34
N GLN A 89 1.45 7.93 -4.28
CA GLN A 89 0.52 7.28 -5.20
C GLN A 89 0.25 5.86 -4.72
N VAL A 90 -1.01 5.50 -4.52
CA VAL A 90 -1.40 4.21 -3.98
C VAL A 90 -2.22 3.45 -5.01
N TRP A 91 -1.66 2.35 -5.51
CA TRP A 91 -2.35 1.37 -6.35
C TRP A 91 -3.08 0.41 -5.41
N LEU A 92 -4.39 0.58 -5.26
CA LEU A 92 -5.12 0.14 -4.07
C LEU A 92 -6.30 -0.78 -4.40
N SER A 93 -6.38 -1.91 -3.71
CA SER A 93 -7.65 -2.59 -3.43
C SER A 93 -7.88 -2.62 -1.91
N CYS A 94 -9.02 -2.11 -1.44
CA CYS A 94 -9.30 -2.11 0.00
C CYS A 94 -10.78 -2.35 0.32
N CYS A 95 -11.04 -2.82 1.55
CA CYS A 95 -12.39 -3.12 2.00
C CYS A 95 -13.09 -1.95 2.69
N THR A 96 -12.32 -1.09 3.34
CA THR A 96 -12.83 0.04 4.10
C THR A 96 -12.24 1.34 3.58
N PRO A 97 -12.97 2.47 3.70
CA PRO A 97 -12.47 3.78 3.31
C PRO A 97 -11.06 4.05 3.89
N PRO A 98 -10.09 4.48 3.07
CA PRO A 98 -8.80 4.91 3.57
C PRO A 98 -8.93 6.01 4.60
N LEU A 99 -8.09 5.94 5.63
CA LEU A 99 -7.97 6.98 6.64
C LEU A 99 -6.67 7.74 6.39
N MET A 100 -6.71 9.07 6.39
CA MET A 100 -5.50 9.88 6.30
C MET A 100 -5.51 11.06 7.25
N GLU A 101 -4.32 11.46 7.66
CA GLU A 101 -4.11 12.55 8.59
C GLU A 101 -2.77 13.23 8.29
N ASN A 102 -2.79 14.55 8.18
CA ASN A 102 -1.66 15.40 7.84
C ASN A 102 -0.94 14.97 6.55
N CYS A 103 -1.74 14.60 5.55
CA CYS A 103 -1.28 14.15 4.23
C CYS A 103 -1.55 15.21 3.16
N LYS A 104 -0.75 15.20 2.08
CA LYS A 104 -0.92 16.09 0.92
C LYS A 104 -0.59 15.37 -0.39
N HIS A 105 -1.25 15.76 -1.48
CA HIS A 105 -1.00 15.22 -2.82
C HIS A 105 -1.06 13.68 -2.88
N ILE A 106 -2.04 13.08 -2.20
CA ILE A 106 -2.25 11.63 -2.23
C ILE A 106 -3.06 11.27 -3.48
N THR A 107 -2.62 10.28 -4.24
CA THR A 107 -3.36 9.80 -5.42
C THR A 107 -3.73 8.34 -5.21
N PHE A 108 -5.01 8.02 -5.29
CA PHE A 108 -5.48 6.63 -5.25
C PHE A 108 -5.84 6.16 -6.65
N ASP A 109 -5.28 5.03 -7.06
CA ASP A 109 -5.73 4.28 -8.23
C ASP A 109 -6.44 3.02 -7.75
N LEU A 110 -7.77 3.08 -7.75
CA LEU A 110 -8.60 2.00 -7.25
C LEU A 110 -8.60 0.84 -8.25
N ARG A 111 -8.37 -0.37 -7.74
CA ARG A 111 -8.25 -1.59 -8.52
C ARG A 111 -9.28 -2.62 -8.10
N GLU A 112 -9.81 -3.31 -9.09
CA GLU A 112 -10.75 -4.41 -8.91
C GLU A 112 -10.00 -5.73 -8.69
N LYS A 113 -10.70 -6.73 -8.13
CA LYS A 113 -10.12 -8.03 -7.78
C LYS A 113 -9.49 -8.79 -8.95
N THR A 114 -9.99 -8.62 -10.17
CA THR A 114 -10.02 -9.72 -11.14
C THR A 114 -9.20 -9.59 -12.40
N ASN A 115 -8.36 -8.57 -12.65
CA ASN A 115 -7.60 -8.58 -13.92
C ASN A 115 -6.18 -8.04 -13.82
N SER A 116 -5.24 -8.96 -13.61
CA SER A 116 -3.79 -8.77 -13.68
C SER A 116 -3.17 -8.19 -12.41
N ASN A 117 -3.23 -8.98 -11.36
CA ASN A 117 -2.50 -8.71 -10.14
C ASN A 117 -0.99 -8.90 -10.36
N TYR A 118 -0.23 -7.99 -9.78
CA TYR A 118 1.16 -7.62 -10.11
C TYR A 118 2.21 -8.75 -10.02
N TYR A 119 1.85 -9.95 -9.56
CA TYR A 119 2.70 -11.14 -9.60
C TYR A 119 1.89 -12.45 -9.63
N ARG A 120 2.52 -13.52 -10.12
CA ARG A 120 1.90 -14.82 -10.46
C ARG A 120 1.13 -15.47 -9.30
N GLU A 121 1.66 -15.42 -8.09
CA GLU A 121 1.12 -16.12 -6.91
C GLU A 121 0.05 -15.32 -6.17
N TYR A 122 -0.27 -14.11 -6.62
CA TYR A 122 -1.14 -13.18 -5.91
C TYR A 122 -2.52 -13.77 -5.55
N GLU A 123 -3.22 -14.40 -6.50
CA GLU A 123 -4.57 -14.94 -6.25
C GLU A 123 -4.55 -16.06 -5.20
N SER A 124 -3.51 -16.90 -5.24
CA SER A 124 -3.29 -17.95 -4.24
C SER A 124 -3.06 -17.33 -2.86
N HIS A 125 -2.24 -16.29 -2.77
CA HIS A 125 -2.02 -15.58 -1.52
C HIS A 125 -3.28 -14.87 -1.01
N LEU A 126 -4.12 -14.33 -1.91
CA LEU A 126 -5.36 -13.66 -1.54
C LEU A 126 -6.32 -14.62 -0.83
N LYS A 127 -6.50 -15.82 -1.42
CA LYS A 127 -7.30 -16.92 -0.85
C LYS A 127 -6.70 -17.45 0.46
N LYS A 128 -5.38 -17.69 0.48
CA LYS A 128 -4.69 -18.21 1.67
C LYS A 128 -4.79 -17.26 2.86
N LYS A 129 -4.75 -15.94 2.63
CA LYS A 129 -4.92 -14.91 3.66
C LYS A 129 -6.38 -14.53 3.91
N ASN A 130 -7.35 -15.18 3.24
CA ASN A 130 -8.77 -14.95 3.43
C ASN A 130 -9.19 -13.48 3.18
N VAL A 131 -8.50 -12.80 2.26
CA VAL A 131 -8.76 -11.40 1.90
C VAL A 131 -9.76 -11.32 0.73
N ASP A 132 -9.87 -12.38 -0.07
CA ASP A 132 -10.89 -12.54 -1.12
C ASP A 132 -12.32 -12.49 -0.59
N ASN A 133 -12.54 -12.97 0.62
CA ASN A 133 -13.86 -12.95 1.28
C ASN A 133 -14.32 -11.55 1.72
N CYS A 134 -13.48 -10.54 1.56
CA CYS A 134 -13.82 -9.17 1.87
C CYS A 134 -14.38 -8.45 0.63
N GLU A 135 -15.47 -7.71 0.74
CA GLU A 135 -15.95 -6.88 -0.36
C GLU A 135 -15.03 -5.67 -0.54
N PHE A 136 -14.37 -5.55 -1.71
CA PHE A 136 -13.55 -4.38 -2.00
C PHE A 136 -14.43 -3.20 -2.42
N LEU A 137 -13.99 -1.99 -2.11
CA LEU A 137 -14.68 -0.77 -2.51
C LEU A 137 -14.67 -0.65 -4.03
N SER A 138 -15.85 -0.40 -4.59
CA SER A 138 -16.00 0.05 -5.98
C SER A 138 -15.77 1.56 -6.05
N LEU A 139 -15.59 2.09 -7.26
CA LEU A 139 -15.42 3.52 -7.50
C LEU A 139 -16.54 4.36 -6.87
N GLU A 140 -17.78 3.88 -6.97
CA GLU A 140 -18.97 4.55 -6.45
C GLU A 140 -19.01 4.64 -4.92
N ARG A 141 -18.39 3.67 -4.23
CA ARG A 141 -18.35 3.61 -2.76
C ARG A 141 -17.03 4.10 -2.18
N PHE A 142 -16.09 4.51 -3.02
CA PHE A 142 -14.78 4.92 -2.59
C PHE A 142 -14.81 6.33 -2.02
N THR A 143 -14.51 6.43 -0.73
CA THR A 143 -14.34 7.69 -0.01
C THR A 143 -13.08 7.61 0.83
N VAL A 144 -12.54 8.77 1.22
CA VAL A 144 -11.36 8.87 2.08
C VAL A 144 -11.69 9.77 3.26
N SER A 145 -11.41 9.29 4.47
CA SER A 145 -11.57 10.07 5.69
C SER A 145 -10.30 10.85 5.98
N ASP A 146 -10.32 12.16 5.71
CA ASP A 146 -9.21 13.08 6.02
C ASP A 146 -9.44 13.76 7.38
N PHE A 147 -8.73 13.29 8.41
CA PHE A 147 -8.86 13.82 9.77
C PHE A 147 -8.26 15.22 9.94
N SER A 148 -7.42 15.67 9.01
CA SER A 148 -6.89 17.04 9.03
C SER A 148 -7.78 18.04 8.30
N TRP A 149 -8.87 17.57 7.67
CA TRP A 149 -9.78 18.41 6.90
C TRP A 149 -11.16 18.48 7.55
N LEU A 150 -11.33 19.44 8.47
CA LEU A 150 -12.57 19.64 9.24
C LEU A 150 -13.64 20.48 8.50
N ARG A 151 -13.60 20.56 7.16
CA ARG A 151 -14.52 21.38 6.36
C ARG A 151 -15.59 20.50 5.69
N LEU A 152 -16.73 21.13 5.36
CA LEU A 152 -17.86 20.45 4.68
C LEU A 152 -17.53 20.00 3.25
N GLN A 153 -16.68 20.74 2.56
CA GLN A 153 -16.26 20.41 1.20
C GLN A 153 -15.29 19.22 1.19
N SER A 154 -15.17 18.56 0.04
CA SER A 154 -14.17 17.50 -0.17
C SER A 154 -12.76 18.00 0.12
N SER A 155 -11.97 17.14 0.77
CA SER A 155 -10.56 17.41 1.03
C SER A 155 -9.78 17.54 -0.29
N PRO A 156 -8.96 18.61 -0.46
CA PRO A 156 -8.09 18.76 -1.62
C PRO A 156 -6.79 17.94 -1.50
N ASN A 157 -6.56 17.26 -0.36
CA ASN A 157 -5.31 16.57 -0.08
C ASN A 157 -5.17 15.23 -0.80
N TRP A 158 -6.25 14.75 -1.44
CA TRP A 158 -6.27 13.51 -2.18
C TRP A 158 -7.07 13.63 -3.48
N SER A 159 -6.79 12.72 -4.41
CA SER A 159 -7.53 12.57 -5.66
C SER A 159 -7.54 11.12 -6.13
N LEU A 160 -8.41 10.82 -7.09
CA LEU A 160 -8.35 9.58 -7.87
C LEU A 160 -7.50 9.82 -9.12
N GLY A 161 -6.66 8.85 -9.48
CA GLY A 161 -5.81 8.95 -10.68
C GLY A 161 -5.35 7.58 -11.16
N LYS A 162 -4.94 7.49 -12.43
CA LYS A 162 -4.35 6.26 -12.99
C LYS A 162 -2.85 6.26 -12.80
N ILE A 163 -2.33 5.18 -12.24
CA ILE A 163 -0.91 4.90 -12.06
C ILE A 163 -0.51 3.86 -13.12
N GLU A 164 0.48 4.20 -13.94
CA GLU A 164 0.95 3.31 -15.02
C GLU A 164 1.83 2.17 -14.48
N LEU A 165 1.51 0.95 -14.92
CA LEU A 165 2.22 -0.28 -14.52
C LEU A 165 3.69 -0.31 -14.95
N SER A 166 4.07 0.42 -16.01
CA SER A 166 5.47 0.59 -16.46
C SER A 166 6.38 1.21 -15.40
N THR A 167 5.80 1.89 -14.40
CA THR A 167 6.52 2.51 -13.29
C THR A 167 6.77 1.53 -12.13
N ILE A 168 6.13 0.35 -12.18
CA ILE A 168 6.02 -0.59 -11.06
C ILE A 168 6.75 -1.92 -11.36
N LEU A 169 6.72 -2.37 -12.62
CA LEU A 169 7.28 -3.65 -13.07
C LEU A 169 8.66 -3.49 -13.68
#